data_AF-A0A0C2FU62-F1
#
_entry.id   AF-A0A0C2FU62-F1
#
_cell.length_a   1.000
_cell.length_b   1.000
_cell.length_c   1.000
_cell.angle_alpha   90.00
_cell.angle_beta   90.00
_cell.angle_gamma   90.00
#
_symmetry.space_group_name_H-M   'P 1'
#
loop_
_entity.id
_entity.type
_entity.pdbx_description
1 polymer ?
#
loop_
_entity_poly.entity_id
_entity_poly.type
_entity_poly.pdbx_seq_one_letter_code
_entity_poly.pdbx_strand_id
1 'polypeptide(L)' 'MANPARDKFLACFDKGVDAGKTEEQAKKACRAELRAFEGACPASWVTHFIRKHNFERYKQTLVEEGVNIADQNALGDDKK' A
#
# COMPACT_ATOMS: atom_id res chain seq x y z
N MET A 1 2.63 -16.16 -4.50
CA MET A 1 3.89 -16.21 -3.73
C MET A 1 3.85 -15.12 -2.67
N ALA A 2 3.74 -15.46 -1.39
CA ALA A 2 3.82 -14.48 -0.31
C ALA A 2 5.29 -14.06 -0.15
N ASN A 3 5.58 -12.76 -0.27
CA ASN A 3 6.93 -12.25 0.01
C ASN A 3 6.94 -11.74 1.46
N PRO A 4 7.66 -12.41 2.39
CA PRO A 4 7.67 -12.01 3.78
C PRO A 4 8.30 -10.62 4.01
N ALA A 5 9.18 -10.15 3.13
CA ALA A 5 9.73 -8.79 3.22
C ALA A 5 8.69 -7.73 2.85
N ARG A 6 7.87 -7.99 1.82
CA ARG A 6 6.72 -7.16 1.46
C ARG A 6 5.74 -7.08 2.64
N ASP A 7 5.34 -8.23 3.18
CA ASP A 7 4.31 -8.28 4.21
C ASP A 7 4.76 -7.56 5.50
N LYS A 8 6.05 -7.68 5.86
CA LYS A 8 6.65 -6.90 6.96
C LYS A 8 6.65 -5.39 6.68
N PHE A 9 7.01 -4.98 5.47
CA PHE A 9 6.97 -3.56 5.08
C PHE A 9 5.54 -3.02 5.14
N LEU A 10 4.57 -3.72 4.55
CA LEU A 10 3.16 -3.28 4.53
C LEU A 10 2.59 -3.20 5.95
N ALA A 11 2.84 -4.19 6.80
CA ALA A 11 2.39 -4.15 8.19
C ALA A 11 3.00 -2.99 8.99
N CYS A 12 4.27 -2.63 8.74
CA CYS A 12 4.88 -1.45 9.35
C CYS A 12 4.28 -0.16 8.80
N PHE A 13 4.12 -0.08 7.47
CA PHE A 13 3.56 1.07 6.78
C PHE A 13 2.13 1.36 7.27
N ASP A 14 1.32 0.31 7.42
CA ASP A 14 -0.05 0.40 7.90
C ASP A 14 -0.12 1.01 9.30
N LYS A 15 0.70 0.53 10.24
CA LYS A 15 0.81 1.12 11.57
C LYS A 15 1.19 2.59 11.54
N GLY A 16 2.02 2.99 10.57
CA GLY A 16 2.39 4.39 10.37
C GLY A 16 1.19 5.24 9.95
N VAL A 17 0.45 4.79 8.94
CA VAL A 17 -0.73 5.48 8.42
C VAL A 17 -1.86 5.52 9.44
N ASP A 18 -2.13 4.42 10.15
CA ASP A 18 -3.16 4.36 11.21
C ASP A 18 -2.83 5.27 12.39
N ALA A 19 -1.54 5.53 12.63
CA ALA A 19 -1.08 6.51 13.62
C ALA A 19 -1.15 7.97 13.12
N GLY A 20 -1.78 8.23 11.97
CA GLY A 20 -1.95 9.56 11.38
C GLY A 20 -0.71 10.12 10.68
N LYS A 21 0.29 9.28 10.37
CA LYS A 21 1.47 9.71 9.61
C LYS A 21 1.16 9.77 8.12
N THR A 22 1.80 10.70 7.41
CA THR A 22 1.76 10.73 5.95
C THR A 22 2.46 9.51 5.35
N GLU A 23 2.17 9.18 4.09
CA GLU A 23 2.80 8.05 3.40
C GLU A 23 4.34 8.14 3.41
N GLU A 24 4.90 9.34 3.21
CA GLU A 24 6.35 9.55 3.27
C GLU A 24 6.92 9.33 4.68
N GLN A 25 6.21 9.79 5.72
CA GLN A 25 6.61 9.59 7.11
C GLN A 25 6.53 8.11 7.50
N ALA A 26 5.49 7.40 7.05
CA ALA A 26 5.35 5.95 7.25
C ALA A 26 6.46 5.18 6.54
N LYS A 27 6.76 5.49 5.26
CA LYS A 27 7.90 4.90 4.53
C LYS A 27 9.24 5.16 5.22
N LYS A 28 9.45 6.38 5.71
CA LYS A 28 10.69 6.75 6.42
C LYS A 28 10.82 6.02 7.75
N ALA A 29 9.72 5.84 8.48
CA ALA A 29 9.69 5.05 9.72
C ALA A 29 10.01 3.57 9.47
N CYS A 30 9.56 3.03 8.33
CA CYS A 30 9.73 1.63 7.92
C CYS A 30 10.89 1.42 6.94
N ARG A 31 11.94 2.26 7.02
CA ARG A 31 13.05 2.27 6.05
C ARG A 31 13.82 0.94 6.04
N ALA A 32 13.93 0.27 7.19
CA ALA A 32 14.63 -1.01 7.28
C ALA A 32 13.89 -2.12 6.51
N GLU A 33 12.58 -2.20 6.71
CA GLU A 33 11.68 -3.13 6.02
C GLU A 33 11.58 -2.80 4.53
N LEU A 34 11.55 -1.51 4.17
CA LEU A 34 11.56 -1.07 2.78
C LEU A 34 12.82 -1.54 2.05
N ARG A 35 14.00 -1.39 2.67
CA ARG A 35 15.26 -1.90 2.10
C ARG A 35 15.25 -3.42 1.94
N ALA A 36 14.70 -4.14 2.91
CA ALA A 36 14.55 -5.60 2.81
C ALA A 36 13.61 -5.98 1.66
N PHE A 37 12.56 -5.20 1.45
CA PHE A 37 11.63 -5.41 0.35
C PHE A 37 12.27 -5.11 -1.02
N GLU A 38 13.03 -4.01 -1.14
CA GLU A 38 13.83 -3.67 -2.32
C GLU A 38 14.91 -4.70 -2.64
N GLY A 39 15.51 -5.33 -1.63
CA GLY A 39 16.48 -6.42 -1.83
C GLY A 39 15.85 -7.74 -2.24
N ALA A 40 14.58 -7.98 -1.88
CA ALA A 40 13.86 -9.22 -2.15
C ALA A 40 13.04 -9.20 -3.45
N CYS A 41 12.77 -8.01 -4.01
CA CYS A 41 11.96 -7.84 -5.22
C CYS A 41 12.58 -6.85 -6.20
N PRO A 42 12.35 -7.00 -7.52
CA PRO A 42 12.71 -5.96 -8.47
C PRO A 42 12.00 -4.64 -8.14
N ALA A 43 12.69 -3.52 -8.36
CA ALA A 43 12.18 -2.19 -8.01
C ALA A 43 10.82 -1.86 -8.66
N SER A 44 10.57 -2.35 -9.88
CA SER A 44 9.27 -2.19 -10.55
C SER A 44 8.12 -2.84 -9.78
N TRP A 45 8.36 -4.02 -9.20
CA TRP A 45 7.39 -4.73 -8.38
C TRP A 45 7.18 -4.06 -7.03
N VAL A 46 8.24 -3.54 -6.40
CA VAL A 46 8.14 -2.79 -5.13
C VAL A 46 7.17 -1.62 -5.29
N THR A 47 7.40 -0.77 -6.30
CA THR A 47 6.52 0.37 -6.59
C THR A 47 5.09 -0.05 -6.88
N HIS A 48 4.90 -1.09 -7.72
CA HIS A 48 3.59 -1.63 -8.04
C HIS A 48 2.82 -2.09 -6.79
N PHE A 49 3.46 -2.88 -5.93
CA PHE A 49 2.82 -3.39 -4.71
C PHE A 49 2.48 -2.29 -3.71
N ILE A 50 3.35 -1.30 -3.52
CA ILE A 50 3.07 -0.16 -2.63
C ILE A 50 1.86 0.61 -3.14
N ARG A 51 1.83 0.94 -4.43
CA ARG A 51 0.72 1.67 -5.03
C ARG A 51 -0.59 0.89 -4.92
N LYS A 52 -0.57 -0.40 -5.25
CA LYS A 52 -1.73 -1.29 -5.12
C LYS A 52 -2.23 -1.33 -3.68
N HIS A 53 -1.34 -1.47 -2.70
CA HIS A 53 -1.71 -1.53 -1.29
C HIS A 53 -2.38 -0.24 -0.80
N ASN A 54 -1.83 0.92 -1.15
CA ASN A 54 -2.41 2.21 -0.76
C ASN A 54 -3.79 2.41 -1.38
N PHE A 55 -3.96 1.95 -2.62
CA PHE A 55 -5.24 1.99 -3.30
C PHE A 55 -6.27 1.05 -2.67
N GLU A 56 -5.90 -0.19 -2.34
CA GLU A 56 -6.78 -1.10 -1.60
C GLU A 56 -7.21 -0.51 -0.25
N ARG A 57 -6.29 0.12 0.48
CA ARG A 57 -6.61 0.80 1.74
C ARG A 57 -7.59 1.94 1.53
N TYR A 58 -7.34 2.80 0.53
CA TYR A 58 -8.23 3.90 0.21
C TYR A 58 -9.64 3.42 -0.14
N LYS A 59 -9.74 2.35 -0.94
CA LYS A 59 -11.02 1.70 -1.25
C LYS A 59 -11.73 1.22 0.02
N GLN A 60 -11.01 0.59 0.95
CA GLN A 60 -11.59 0.15 2.22
C GLN A 60 -12.12 1.32 3.05
N THR A 61 -11.36 2.42 3.14
CA THR A 61 -11.80 3.64 3.84
C THR A 61 -13.08 4.22 3.22
N LEU A 62 -13.17 4.29 1.89
CA LEU A 62 -14.36 4.80 1.22
C LEU A 62 -15.61 3.93 1.44
N VAL A 63 -15.42 2.60 1.47
CA VAL A 63 -16.49 1.65 1.79
C VAL A 63 -16.96 1.85 3.24
N GLU A 64 -16.03 2.04 4.17
CA GLU A 64 -16.33 2.30 5.59
C GLU A 64 -17.07 3.64 5.79
N GLU A 65 -16.70 4.68 5.04
CA GLU A 65 -17.35 5.98 5.05
C GLU A 65 -18.74 5.97 4.37
N GLY A 66 -19.19 4.83 3.85
CA GLY A 66 -20.51 4.66 3.23
C GLY A 66 -20.66 5.38 1.89
N VAL A 67 -19.55 5.78 1.27
CA VAL A 67 -19.55 6.46 -0.03
C VAL A 67 -19.94 5.45 -1.10
N ASN A 68 -21.13 5.61 -1.68
CA ASN A 68 -21.58 4.84 -2.82
C ASN A 68 -20.80 5.32 -4.06
N ILE A 69 -19.63 4.74 -4.31
CA ILE A 69 -18.83 5.07 -5.49
C ILE A 69 -19.52 4.45 -6.72
N ALA A 70 -20.51 5.18 -7.24
CA ALA A 70 -21.11 4.90 -8.55
C ALA A 70 -20.12 5.18 -9.70
N ASP A 71 -18.96 5.77 -9.41
CA ASP A 71 -17.91 6.00 -10.40
C ASP A 71 -16.97 4.78 -10.49
N GLN A 72 -17.32 3.84 -11.38
CA GLN A 72 -16.47 2.72 -11.77
C GLN A 72 -15.12 3.17 -12.37
N ASN A 73 -14.94 4.46 -12.70
CA ASN A 73 -13.72 4.98 -13.32
C ASN A 73 -12.58 5.24 -12.31
N ALA A 74 -12.89 5.56 -11.05
CA ALA A 74 -11.88 5.74 -10.00
C ALA A 74 -11.23 4.43 -9.53
N LEU A 75 -11.90 3.30 -9.77
CA LEU A 75 -11.46 1.99 -9.27
C LEU A 75 -10.42 1.30 -10.17
N GLY A 76 -10.09 1.89 -11.32
CA GLY A 76 -8.99 1.47 -12.19
C GLY A 76 -8.97 -0.04 -12.37
N ASP A 77 -10.03 -0.58 -12.99
CA ASP A 77 -10.08 -1.98 -13.42
C ASP A 77 -8.80 -2.27 -14.21
N ASP A 78 -7.96 -3.12 -13.64
CA ASP A 78 -6.73 -3.66 -14.23
C ASP A 78 -7.15 -4.53 -15.42
N LYS A 79 -7.59 -3.88 -16.49
CA LYS A 79 -8.06 -4.51 -17.71
C LYS A 79 -6.99 -4.34 -18.78
N LYS A 80 -6.01 -5.24 -18.76
CA LYS A 80 -5.61 -6.10 -19.89
C LYS A 80 -4.23 -6.72 -19.70
#